data_AF-A0A0D0NNL8-F1
#
_entry.id   AF-A0A0D0NNL8-F1
#
_cell.length_a   1.000
_cell.length_b   1.000
_cell.length_c   1.000
_cell.angle_alpha   90.00
_cell.angle_beta   90.00
_cell.angle_gamma   90.00
#
_symmetry.space_group_name_H-M   'P 1'
#
loop_
_entity.id
_entity.type
_entity.pdbx_description
1 polymer ?
#
loop_
_entity_poly.entity_id
_entity_poly.type
_entity_poly.pdbx_seq_one_letter_code
_entity_poly.pdbx_strand_id
1 'polypeptide(L)' 'MGIVNIDDELHDQLRRATKVSCRSINAQAAFWIKVGLLCEMNPDLSFNEVMRRELGSAGVRAQPLVMS' A
#
# COMPACT_ATOMS: atom_id res chain seq x y z
N MET A 1 5.67 19.76 -8.56
CA MET A 1 4.93 18.57 -8.05
C MET A 1 4.01 18.12 -9.17
N GLY A 2 4.04 16.85 -9.57
CA GLY A 2 3.08 16.34 -10.55
C GLY A 2 1.71 16.21 -9.90
N ILE A 3 0.71 16.91 -10.43
CA ILE A 3 -0.68 16.81 -9.92
C ILE A 3 -1.30 15.57 -10.57
N VAL A 4 -1.72 14.61 -9.75
CA VAL A 4 -2.51 13.46 -10.20
C VAL A 4 -3.96 13.77 -9.90
N ASN A 5 -4.80 13.81 -10.94
CA ASN A 5 -6.23 13.99 -10.77
C ASN A 5 -6.85 12.65 -10.34
N ILE A 6 -7.73 12.69 -9.33
CA ILE A 6 -8.45 11.52 -8.82
C ILE A 6 -9.92 11.90 -8.70
N ASP A 7 -10.78 10.93 -9.02
CA ASP A 7 -12.23 11.09 -8.89
C ASP A 7 -12.62 11.41 -7.43
N ASP A 8 -13.63 12.27 -7.25
CA ASP A 8 -14.06 12.76 -5.94
C ASP A 8 -14.54 11.62 -5.02
N GLU A 9 -15.26 10.64 -5.58
CA GLU A 9 -15.74 9.48 -4.80
C GLU A 9 -14.54 8.64 -4.34
N LEU A 10 -13.57 8.40 -5.22
CA LEU A 10 -12.36 7.67 -4.90
C LEU A 10 -11.52 8.41 -3.85
N HIS A 11 -11.37 9.73 -3.97
CA HIS A 11 -10.68 10.56 -2.99
C HIS A 11 -11.33 10.43 -1.60
N ASP A 12 -12.66 10.42 -1.53
CA ASP A 12 -13.41 10.24 -0.29
C ASP A 12 -13.24 8.85 0.32
N GLN A 13 -13.25 7.79 -0.50
CA GLN A 13 -12.93 6.44 -0.02
C GLN A 13 -11.49 6.36 0.51
N LEU A 14 -10.53 6.96 -0.21
CA LEU A 14 -9.13 6.99 0.19
C LEU A 14 -8.98 7.70 1.55
N ARG A 15 -9.66 8.83 1.72
CA ARG A 15 -9.71 9.59 2.98
C ARG A 15 -10.29 8.78 4.13
N ARG A 16 -11.27 7.91 3.89
CA ARG A 16 -11.79 7.01 4.94
C ARG A 16 -10.77 5.93 5.29
N ALA A 17 -10.12 5.34 4.29
CA ALA A 17 -9.16 4.26 4.46
C ALA A 17 -7.94 4.68 5.29
N THR A 18 -7.52 5.95 5.23
CA THR A 18 -6.40 6.47 6.02
C THR A 18 -6.55 6.24 7.52
N LYS A 19 -7.79 6.21 8.04
CA LYS A 19 -8.08 5.99 9.46
C LYS A 19 -7.68 4.60 9.92
N VAL A 20 -7.82 3.60 9.05
CA VAL A 20 -7.51 2.19 9.35
C VAL A 20 -6.02 1.91 9.12
N SER A 21 -5.43 2.52 8.09
CA SER A 21 -4.03 2.27 7.73
C SER A 21 -3.02 3.11 8.50
N CYS A 22 -3.48 4.06 9.33
CA CYS A 22 -2.63 5.00 10.07
C CYS A 22 -1.67 5.79 9.15
N ARG A 23 -2.14 6.21 7.96
CA ARG A 23 -1.37 6.99 6.98
C ARG A 23 -2.01 8.35 6.72
N SER A 24 -1.27 9.32 6.18
CA SER A 24 -1.89 10.50 5.56
C SER A 24 -2.55 10.12 4.22
N ILE A 25 -3.43 10.97 3.69
CA ILE A 25 -4.08 10.72 2.40
C ILE A 25 -3.06 10.59 1.26
N ASN A 26 -2.05 11.46 1.25
CA ASN A 26 -0.97 11.40 0.26
C ASN A 26 -0.14 10.12 0.40
N ALA A 27 0.15 9.69 1.64
CA ALA A 27 0.87 8.43 1.87
C ALA A 27 0.04 7.21 1.46
N GLN A 28 -1.28 7.25 1.64
CA GLN A 28 -2.19 6.21 1.18
C GLN A 28 -2.27 6.15 -0.35
N ALA A 29 -2.31 7.29 -1.04
CA ALA A 29 -2.25 7.35 -2.51
C ALA A 29 -0.90 6.81 -3.02
N ALA A 30 0.21 7.31 -2.47
CA ALA A 30 1.56 6.89 -2.86
C ALA A 30 1.78 5.39 -2.65
N PHE A 31 1.24 4.83 -1.56
CA PHE A 31 1.26 3.39 -1.29
C PHE A 31 0.63 2.61 -2.44
N TRP A 32 -0.60 2.96 -2.84
CA TRP A 32 -1.31 2.24 -3.90
C TRP A 32 -0.71 2.43 -5.29
N ILE A 33 -0.20 3.63 -5.59
CA ILE A 33 0.53 3.88 -6.84
C ILE A 33 1.78 3.00 -6.92
N LYS A 34 2.57 2.92 -5.83
CA LYS A 34 3.77 2.07 -5.79
C LYS A 34 3.40 0.58 -5.91
N VAL A 35 2.38 0.13 -5.18
CA VAL A 35 1.91 -1.26 -5.24
C VAL A 35 1.43 -1.63 -6.64
N GLY A 36 0.63 -0.77 -7.28
CA GLY A 36 0.15 -0.99 -8.64
C GLY A 36 1.29 -1.16 -9.63
N LEU A 37 2.27 -0.25 -9.59
CA LEU A 37 3.47 -0.35 -10.43
C LEU A 37 4.26 -1.66 -10.19
N LEU A 38 4.41 -2.07 -8.92
CA LEU A 38 5.11 -3.32 -8.60
C LEU A 38 4.38 -4.55 -9.14
N CYS A 39 3.05 -4.58 -9.03
CA CYS A 39 2.22 -5.65 -9.58
C CYS A 39 2.30 -5.68 -11.13
N GLU A 40 2.26 -4.52 -11.79
CA GLU A 40 2.41 -4.44 -13.25
C GLU A 40 3.79 -4.96 -13.72
N MET A 41 4.85 -4.66 -12.97
CA MET A 41 6.21 -5.10 -13.29
C MET A 41 6.48 -6.56 -12.92
N ASN A 42 5.64 -7.18 -12.09
CA ASN A 42 5.82 -8.55 -11.61
C ASN A 42 4.44 -9.27 -11.61
N PRO A 43 3.83 -9.51 -12.78
CA PRO A 43 2.44 -9.95 -12.89
C PRO A 43 2.17 -11.34 -12.29
N ASP A 44 3.21 -12.16 -12.15
CA ASP A 44 3.11 -13.49 -11.54
C ASP A 44 3.10 -13.48 -10.01
N LEU A 45 3.39 -12.33 -9.38
CA LEU A 45 3.38 -12.18 -7.93
C LEU A 45 2.02 -11.68 -7.44
N SER A 46 1.49 -12.35 -6.42
CA SER A 46 0.35 -11.85 -5.68
C SER A 46 0.73 -10.60 -4.86
N PHE A 47 -0.28 -9.79 -4.51
CA PHE A 47 -0.10 -8.65 -3.60
C PHE A 47 0.64 -9.02 -2.32
N ASN A 48 0.31 -10.18 -1.73
CA ASN A 48 0.94 -10.64 -0.49
C ASN A 48 2.43 -10.95 -0.66
N GLU A 49 2.83 -11.49 -1.81
CA GLU A 49 4.23 -11.77 -2.13
C GLU A 49 5.01 -10.49 -2.38
N VAL A 50 4.42 -9.53 -3.11
CA VAL A 50 4.99 -8.19 -3.29
C VAL A 50 5.21 -7.52 -1.93
N MET A 51 4.20 -7.51 -1.07
CA MET A 51 4.31 -6.90 0.26
C MET A 51 5.35 -7.61 1.14
N ARG A 52 5.40 -8.94 1.13
CA ARG A 52 6.41 -9.70 1.88
C ARG A 52 7.83 -9.34 1.42
N ARG A 53 8.06 -9.26 0.10
CA ARG A 53 9.34 -8.86 -0.48
C ARG A 53 9.73 -7.43 -0.09
N GLU A 54 8.81 -6.47 -0.22
CA GLU A 54 9.07 -5.06 0.11
C GLU A 54 9.36 -4.86 1.60
N LEU A 55 8.57 -5.49 2.48
CA LEU A 55 8.78 -5.44 3.93
C LEU A 55 10.12 -6.09 4.32
N GLY A 56 10.44 -7.26 3.74
CA GLY A 56 11.72 -7.93 3.97
C GLY A 56 12.92 -7.11 3.48
N SER A 57 12.81 -6.46 2.32
CA SER A 57 13.85 -5.58 1.76
C SER A 57 14.07 -4.34 2.63
N ALA A 58 13.02 -3.85 3.29
CA ALA A 58 13.09 -2.77 4.28
C ALA A 58 13.60 -3.23 5.67
N GLY A 59 13.93 -4.51 5.84
CA GLY A 59 14.37 -5.08 7.12
C GLY A 59 13.26 -5.27 8.15
N VAL A 60 11.99 -5.12 7.77
CA VAL A 60 10.85 -5.35 8.66
C VAL A 60 10.69 -6.85 8.87
N ARG A 61 10.66 -7.27 10.13
CA ARG A 61 10.46 -8.67 10.52
C ARG A 61 9.11 -8.82 11.20
N ALA A 62 8.33 -9.81 10.77
CA ALA A 62 7.09 -10.16 11.45
C ALA A 62 7.41 -10.69 12.86
N GLN A 63 6.65 -10.23 13.85
CA GLN A 63 6.65 -10.85 15.17
C GLN A 63 5.81 -12.14 15.10
N PRO A 64 6.21 -13.22 15.78
CA PRO A 64 5.38 -14.41 15.89
C PRO A 64 4.01 -14.05 16.47
N LEU A 65 2.93 -14.53 15.85
CA LEU A 65 1.61 -14.45 16.45
C LEU A 65 1.61 -15.40 17.66
N VAL A 66 1.53 -14.84 18.86
CA VAL A 66 1.30 -15.65 20.06
C VAL A 66 -0.14 -16.12 19.99
N MET A 67 -0.34 -17.43 19.76
CA MET A 67 -1.66 -18.04 19.87
C MET A 67 -1.96 -18.18 21.37
N SER A 68 -2.92 -17.38 21.85
CA SER A 68 -3.50 -17.49 23.20
C SER A 68 -4.49 -18.65 23.30
#